data_AF-A0A2E7MYM9-F1
#
_entry.id   AF-A0A2E7MYM9-F1
#
_cell.length_a   1.000
_cell.length_b   1.000
_cell.length_c   1.000
_cell.angle_alpha   90.00
_cell.angle_beta   90.00
_cell.angle_gamma   90.00
#
_symmetry.space_group_name_H-M   'P 1'
#
loop_
_entity.id
_entity.type
_entity.pdbx_description
1 polymer ?
#
loop_
_entity_poly.entity_id
_entity_poly.type
_entity_poly.pdbx_seq_one_letter_code
_entity_poly.pdbx_strand_id
1 'polypeptide(L)'
;MIDFLTNYFFTFIIFVLPIIYVVQPFFMEKFGAIVSFESTGVLKRKKIILYRQIKELEMEYDIGNLERKDFSNRRAELKREVSLIINKLKKK
;
A
#
# COMPACT_ATOMS: atom_id res chain seq x y z
N MET A 1 4.39 52.67 16.58
CA MET A 1 3.66 51.65 15.77
C MET A 1 4.49 50.36 15.64
N ILE A 2 5.79 50.47 15.32
CA ILE A 2 6.75 49.36 15.35
C ILE A 2 6.93 48.74 16.75
N ASP A 3 6.93 49.55 17.82
CA ASP A 3 7.15 49.04 19.19
C ASP A 3 6.03 48.11 19.67
N PHE A 4 4.79 48.38 19.23
CA PHE A 4 3.65 47.50 19.48
C PHE A 4 3.86 46.16 18.78
N LEU A 5 4.26 46.19 17.51
CA LEU A 5 4.53 44.97 16.74
C LEU A 5 5.61 44.11 17.40
N THR A 6 6.69 44.71 17.89
CA THR A 6 7.79 44.00 18.57
C THR A 6 7.37 43.42 19.92
N ASN A 7 6.58 44.16 20.70
CA ASN A 7 6.14 43.71 22.04
C ASN A 7 5.14 42.55 21.98
N TYR A 8 4.25 42.53 20.98
CA TYR A 8 3.23 41.48 20.85
C TYR A 8 3.67 40.32 19.93
N PHE A 9 4.85 40.42 19.30
CA PHE A 9 5.39 39.40 18.40
C PHE A 9 5.50 38.03 19.06
N PHE A 10 6.01 37.98 20.30
CA PHE A 10 6.21 36.74 21.01
C PHE A 10 4.89 36.08 21.41
N THR A 11 3.94 36.90 21.87
CA THR A 11 2.57 36.45 22.15
C THR A 11 1.93 35.87 20.90
N PHE A 12 2.02 36.56 19.77
CA PHE A 12 1.47 36.12 18.50
C PHE A 12 2.00 34.74 18.07
N ILE A 13 3.32 34.51 18.21
CA ILE A 13 3.93 33.21 17.87
C ILE A 13 3.35 32.08 18.72
N ILE A 14 3.23 32.27 20.04
CA ILE A 14 2.72 31.22 20.95
C ILE A 14 1.28 30.80 20.59
N PHE A 15 0.46 31.73 20.09
CA PHE A 15 -0.90 31.42 19.67
C PHE A 15 -0.98 30.79 18.28
N VAL A 16 -0.12 31.20 17.34
CA VAL A 16 -0.17 30.72 15.95
C VAL A 16 0.54 29.37 15.77
N LEU A 17 1.61 29.11 16.52
CA LEU A 17 2.42 27.90 16.38
C LEU A 17 1.64 26.59 16.62
N PRO A 18 0.75 26.48 17.63
CA PRO A 18 -0.11 25.30 17.81
C PRO A 18 -1.11 25.12 16.66
N ILE A 19 -1.65 26.22 16.11
CA ILE A 19 -2.59 26.18 14.99
C ILE A 19 -1.88 25.61 13.75
N ILE A 20 -0.67 26.09 13.46
CA ILE A 20 0.16 25.56 12.37
C ILE A 20 0.44 24.07 12.60
N TYR A 21 0.78 23.66 13.82
CA TYR A 21 1.04 22.26 14.14
C TYR A 21 -0.18 21.35 13.90
N VAL A 22 -1.38 21.81 14.24
CA VAL A 22 -2.64 21.06 13.99
C VAL A 22 -2.99 21.00 12.51
N VAL A 23 -2.70 22.06 11.76
CA VAL A 23 -3.02 22.16 10.32
C VAL A 23 -1.94 21.48 9.45
N GLN A 24 -0.69 21.44 9.90
CA GLN A 24 0.45 20.79 9.25
C GLN A 24 0.14 19.39 8.69
N PRO A 25 -0.50 18.44 9.42
CA PRO A 25 -0.78 17.11 8.90
C PRO A 25 -1.75 17.10 7.72
N PHE A 26 -2.59 18.12 7.54
CA PHE A 26 -3.50 18.20 6.39
C PHE A 26 -2.78 18.51 5.07
N PHE A 27 -1.61 19.15 5.16
CA PHE A 27 -0.76 19.50 4.01
C PHE A 27 0.46 18.59 3.87
N MET A 28 0.70 17.70 4.82
CA MET A 28 1.59 16.57 4.58
C MET A 28 0.93 15.65 3.56
N GLU A 29 1.45 15.64 2.34
CA GLU A 29 1.21 14.53 1.42
C GLU A 29 1.47 13.23 2.18
N LYS A 30 0.51 12.32 2.10
CA LYS A 30 0.50 11.03 2.80
C LYS A 30 1.92 10.47 2.93
N PHE A 31 2.49 10.51 4.14
CA PHE A 31 3.63 9.66 4.52
C PHE A 31 3.14 8.21 4.50
N GLY A 32 3.09 7.71 3.29
CA GLY A 32 2.25 6.61 2.84
C GLY A 32 2.35 6.40 1.34
N ALA A 33 3.16 7.19 0.63
CA ALA A 33 4.01 6.60 -0.38
C ALA A 33 4.92 5.58 0.32
N ILE A 34 4.40 4.36 0.54
CA ILE A 34 5.26 3.19 0.45
C ILE A 34 5.93 3.37 -0.91
N VAL A 35 7.14 3.91 -0.91
CA VAL A 35 7.99 3.98 -2.09
C VAL A 35 7.97 2.56 -2.60
N SER A 36 7.24 2.34 -3.68
CA SER A 36 6.97 1.02 -4.23
C SER A 36 8.19 0.52 -4.99
N PHE A 37 9.38 0.70 -4.41
CA PHE A 37 10.32 -0.39 -4.36
C PHE A 37 9.67 -1.49 -3.52
N GLU A 38 8.68 -2.13 -4.15
CA GLU A 38 8.17 -3.42 -3.74
C GLU A 38 9.43 -4.29 -3.71
N SER A 39 10.02 -4.42 -2.52
CA SER A 39 11.38 -4.96 -2.42
C SER A 39 11.34 -6.37 -3.00
N THR A 40 12.42 -6.80 -3.62
CA THR A 40 12.46 -8.14 -4.25
C THR A 40 12.02 -9.23 -3.25
N GLY A 41 12.26 -9.02 -1.95
CA GLY A 41 11.73 -9.84 -0.85
C GLY A 41 10.21 -9.83 -0.74
N VAL A 42 9.54 -8.67 -0.84
CA VAL A 42 8.07 -8.57 -0.85
C VAL A 42 7.48 -9.29 -2.05
N LEU A 43 8.03 -9.13 -3.26
CA LEU A 43 7.54 -9.82 -4.46
C LEU A 43 7.70 -11.34 -4.34
N LYS A 44 8.86 -11.79 -3.83
CA LYS A 44 9.10 -13.22 -3.58
C LYS A 44 8.07 -13.79 -2.61
N ARG A 45 7.76 -13.09 -1.52
CA ARG A 45 6.72 -13.51 -0.57
C ARG A 45 5.33 -13.55 -1.21
N LYS A 46 4.94 -12.52 -1.96
CA LYS A 46 3.65 -12.50 -2.66
C LYS A 46 3.54 -13.64 -3.67
N LYS A 47 4.60 -13.95 -4.41
CA LYS A 47 4.65 -15.11 -5.33
C LYS A 47 4.37 -16.43 -4.59
N ILE A 48 4.99 -16.65 -3.43
CA ILE A 48 4.77 -17.87 -2.62
C ILE A 48 3.30 -17.97 -2.18
N ILE A 49 2.71 -16.87 -1.72
CA ILE A 49 1.30 -16.82 -1.30
C ILE A 49 0.37 -17.17 -2.46
N LEU A 50 0.58 -16.58 -3.65
CA LEU A 50 -0.23 -16.89 -4.83
C LEU A 50 -0.12 -18.37 -5.23
N TYR A 51 1.07 -18.96 -5.15
CA TYR A 51 1.23 -20.40 -5.42
C TYR A 51 0.48 -21.27 -4.41
N ARG A 52 0.48 -20.88 -3.14
CA ARG A 52 -0.32 -21.57 -2.13
C ARG A 52 -1.82 -21.46 -2.44
N GLN A 53 -2.31 -20.28 -2.82
CA GLN A 53 -3.71 -20.09 -3.19
C GLN A 53 -4.12 -20.91 -4.42
N ILE A 54 -3.23 -21.04 -5.42
CA ILE A 54 -3.50 -21.92 -6.57
C ILE A 54 -3.65 -23.38 -6.11
N LYS A 55 -2.78 -23.83 -5.20
CA LYS A 55 -2.86 -25.19 -4.65
C LYS A 55 -4.14 -25.42 -3.83
N GLU A 56 -4.51 -24.45 -2.99
CA GLU A 56 -5.75 -24.48 -2.21
C GLU A 56 -6.97 -24.54 -3.15
N LEU A 57 -6.97 -23.73 -4.21
CA LEU A 57 -8.03 -23.73 -5.23
C LEU A 57 -8.12 -25.07 -5.98
N GLU A 58 -7.00 -25.68 -6.32
CA GLU A 58 -6.94 -27.02 -6.93
C GLU A 58 -7.49 -28.08 -5.97
N MET A 59 -7.14 -28.01 -4.68
CA MET A 59 -7.68 -28.91 -3.65
C MET A 59 -9.19 -28.74 -3.44
N GLU A 60 -9.70 -27.50 -3.43
CA GLU A 60 -11.15 -27.23 -3.34
C GLU A 60 -11.93 -27.83 -4.52
N TYR A 61 -11.35 -27.74 -5.72
CA TYR A 61 -11.93 -28.35 -6.91
C TYR A 61 -11.89 -29.87 -6.85
N ASP A 62 -10.77 -30.46 -6.41
CA ASP A 62 -10.61 -31.92 -6.30
C ASP A 62 -11.58 -32.55 -5.28
N ILE A 63 -11.94 -31.80 -4.22
CA ILE A 63 -12.93 -32.22 -3.20
C ILE A 63 -14.38 -31.99 -3.69
N GLY A 64 -14.57 -31.39 -4.86
CA GLY A 64 -15.89 -31.10 -5.43
C GLY A 64 -16.61 -29.91 -4.79
N ASN A 65 -15.88 -29.08 -4.04
CA ASN A 65 -16.42 -27.88 -3.38
C ASN A 65 -16.44 -26.64 -4.30
N LEU A 66 -15.96 -26.79 -5.53
CA LEU A 66 -15.88 -25.71 -6.51
C LEU A 66 -16.33 -26.18 -7.89
N GLU A 67 -17.21 -25.39 -8.52
CA GLU A 67 -17.63 -25.68 -9.89
C GLU A 67 -16.49 -25.46 -10.88
N ARG A 68 -16.46 -26.26 -11.97
CA ARG A 68 -15.42 -26.19 -13.01
C ARG A 68 -15.26 -24.79 -13.61
N LYS A 69 -16.37 -24.09 -13.83
CA LYS A 69 -16.35 -22.75 -14.42
C LYS A 69 -15.65 -21.76 -13.49
N ASP A 70 -16.01 -21.80 -12.21
CA ASP A 70 -15.43 -20.92 -11.18
C ASP A 70 -13.98 -21.27 -10.88
N PHE A 71 -13.64 -22.55 -10.85
CA PHE A 71 -12.26 -23.03 -10.80
C PHE A 71 -11.41 -22.46 -11.93
N SER A 72 -11.88 -22.61 -13.17
CA SER A 72 -11.17 -22.11 -14.35
C SER A 72 -10.94 -20.60 -14.29
N ASN A 73 -11.98 -19.84 -13.92
CA ASN A 73 -11.92 -18.38 -13.83
C ASN A 73 -10.93 -17.92 -12.74
N ARG A 74 -11.07 -18.45 -11.52
CA ARG A 74 -10.19 -18.10 -10.39
C ARG A 74 -8.74 -18.52 -10.65
N ARG A 75 -8.52 -19.69 -11.27
CA ARG A 75 -7.19 -20.16 -11.62
C ARG A 75 -6.53 -19.29 -12.68
N ALA A 76 -7.29 -18.82 -13.67
CA ALA A 76 -6.79 -17.89 -14.68
C ALA A 76 -6.39 -16.54 -14.05
N GLU A 77 -7.19 -16.03 -13.12
CA GLU A 77 -6.90 -14.79 -12.38
C GLU A 77 -5.61 -14.91 -11.55
N LEU A 78 -5.49 -15.95 -10.72
CA LEU A 78 -4.29 -16.19 -9.91
C LEU A 78 -3.03 -16.34 -10.77
N LYS A 79 -3.14 -17.02 -11.92
CA LYS A 79 -2.02 -17.14 -12.88
C LYS A 79 -1.63 -15.80 -13.50
N ARG A 80 -2.61 -14.94 -13.79
CA ARG A 80 -2.37 -13.58 -14.30
C ARG A 80 -1.60 -12.76 -13.26
N GLU A 81 -1.99 -12.84 -11.99
CA GLU A 81 -1.28 -12.16 -10.90
C GLU A 81 0.15 -12.66 -10.73
N VAL A 82 0.36 -13.98 -10.76
CA VAL A 82 1.71 -14.57 -10.74
C VAL A 82 2.56 -14.01 -11.90
N SER A 83 2.01 -13.94 -13.11
CA SER A 83 2.70 -13.40 -14.28
C SER A 83 3.14 -11.95 -14.07
N LEU A 84 2.26 -11.10 -13.51
CA LEU A 84 2.59 -9.72 -13.18
C LEU A 84 3.74 -9.63 -12.16
N ILE A 85 3.75 -10.47 -11.13
CA ILE A 85 4.83 -10.51 -10.13
C ILE A 85 6.14 -10.99 -10.76
N ILE A 86 6.11 -12.03 -11.58
CA ILE A 86 7.31 -12.53 -12.28
C ILE A 86 7.87 -11.45 -13.21
N ASN A 87 7.03 -10.73 -13.95
CA ASN A 87 7.47 -9.64 -14.82
C ASN A 87 8.11 -8.50 -14.03
N LYS A 88 7.55 -8.13 -12.88
CA LYS A 88 8.16 -7.14 -11.99
C LYS A 88 9.49 -7.62 -11.40
N LEU A 89 9.62 -8.92 -11.09
CA LEU A 89 10.88 -9.52 -10.63
C LEU A 89 11.95 -9.55 -11.73
N LYS A 90 11.56 -9.73 -13.00
CA LYS A 90 12.47 -9.79 -14.16
C LYS A 90 12.90 -8.43 -14.70
N LYS A 91 12.09 -7.38 -14.53
CA LYS A 91 12.40 -6.01 -14.98
C LYS A 91 13.46 -5.29 -14.12
N LYS A 92 14.18 -6.02 -13.25
CA LYS A 92 15.22 -5.49 -12.37
C LYS A 92 16.59 -6.03 -12.80
#